data_AF-R7HQ08-F1
#
_entry.id   AF-R7HQ08-F1
#
_cell.length_a   1.000
_cell.length_b   1.000
_cell.length_c   1.000
_cell.angle_alpha   90.00
_cell.angle_beta   90.00
_cell.angle_gamma   90.00
#
_symmetry.space_group_name_H-M   'P 1'
#
loop_
_entity.id
_entity.type
_entity.pdbx_description
1 polymer ?
#
loop_
_entity_poly.entity_id
_entity_poly.type
_entity_poly.pdbx_seq_one_letter_code
_entity_poly.pdbx_strand_id
1 'polypeptide(L)'
;MIKLTKEDILKNRVNTISQFMVLKYLKSCLNTDMFHFYLIKNGIKVVDNKEDTLYFYYDEMTKDVITSEESISFEKGIELEL
;
A
#
# COMPACT_ATOMS: atom_id res chain seq x y z
N MET A 1 -11.70 -2.74 4.50
CA MET A 1 -10.39 -2.10 4.77
C MET A 1 -9.94 -2.55 6.14
N ILE A 2 -8.69 -2.99 6.31
CA ILE A 2 -8.19 -3.56 7.59
C ILE A 2 -7.02 -2.69 8.06
N LYS A 3 -7.13 -2.05 9.23
CA LYS A 3 -6.01 -1.30 9.84
C LYS A 3 -4.98 -2.30 10.35
N LEU A 4 -3.71 -2.11 9.99
CA LEU A 4 -2.61 -2.92 10.48
C LEU A 4 -2.17 -2.44 11.85
N THR A 5 -1.95 -3.38 12.77
CA THR A 5 -1.25 -3.11 14.03
C THR A 5 0.26 -3.05 13.83
N LYS A 6 1.00 -2.58 14.83
CA LYS A 6 2.47 -2.61 14.82
C LYS A 6 3.00 -4.05 14.64
N GLU A 7 2.37 -5.03 15.28
CA GLU A 7 2.75 -6.43 15.14
C GLU A 7 2.50 -6.94 13.71
N ASP A 8 1.38 -6.56 13.10
CA ASP A 8 1.07 -6.94 11.72
C ASP A 8 2.10 -6.37 10.73
N ILE A 9 2.51 -5.10 10.92
CA ILE A 9 3.55 -4.45 10.11
C ILE A 9 4.89 -5.16 10.30
N LEU A 10 5.28 -5.48 11.54
CA LEU A 10 6.54 -6.17 11.84
C LEU A 10 6.59 -7.54 11.17
N LYS A 11 5.50 -8.32 11.27
CA LYS A 11 5.39 -9.69 10.74
C LYS A 11 4.94 -9.76 9.27
N ASN A 12 4.75 -8.62 8.61
CA ASN A 12 4.22 -8.51 7.24
C ASN A 12 2.89 -9.28 7.04
N ARG A 13 1.96 -9.18 7.99
CA ARG A 13 0.64 -9.83 7.91
C ARG A 13 -0.26 -9.11 6.90
N VAL A 14 -0.12 -9.51 5.64
CA VAL A 14 -0.87 -9.01 4.49
C VAL A 14 -1.51 -10.17 3.73
N ASN A 15 -2.41 -9.87 2.80
CA ASN A 15 -3.20 -10.88 2.08
C ASN A 15 -2.67 -11.23 0.69
N THR A 16 -1.85 -10.36 0.07
CA THR A 16 -1.36 -10.56 -1.31
C THR A 16 0.13 -10.22 -1.45
N ILE A 17 0.76 -10.76 -2.50
CA ILE A 17 2.16 -10.45 -2.85
C ILE A 17 2.32 -8.95 -3.13
N SER A 18 1.38 -8.34 -3.84
CA SER A 18 1.40 -6.89 -4.12
C SER A 18 1.40 -6.08 -2.83
N GLN A 19 0.55 -6.42 -1.85
CA GLN A 19 0.56 -5.78 -0.53
C GLN A 19 1.87 -6.01 0.22
N PHE A 20 2.47 -7.21 0.10
CA PHE A 20 3.76 -7.51 0.72
C PHE A 20 4.88 -6.63 0.16
N MET A 21 4.94 -6.48 -1.17
CA MET A 21 5.94 -5.64 -1.83
C MET A 21 5.77 -4.17 -1.44
N VAL A 22 4.54 -3.67 -1.42
CA VAL A 22 4.24 -2.32 -0.94
C VAL A 22 4.66 -2.14 0.52
N LEU A 23 4.29 -3.05 1.42
CA LEU A 23 4.63 -2.94 2.84
C LEU A 23 6.14 -2.99 3.06
N LYS A 24 6.85 -3.84 2.32
CA LYS A 24 8.31 -3.95 2.35
C LYS A 24 8.96 -2.62 1.95
N TYR A 25 8.51 -2.01 0.87
CA TYR A 25 8.97 -0.70 0.42
C TYR A 25 8.72 0.38 1.49
N LEU A 26 7.50 0.47 2.00
CA LEU A 26 7.14 1.45 3.03
C LEU A 26 8.01 1.32 4.29
N LYS A 27 8.29 0.10 4.73
CA LYS A 27 9.20 -0.17 5.87
C LYS A 27 10.64 0.26 5.61
N SER A 28 11.08 0.31 4.35
CA SER A 28 12.43 0.77 4.01
C SER A 28 12.56 2.28 3.92
N CYS A 29 11.45 3.00 3.70
CA CYS A 29 11.47 4.43 3.43
C CYS A 29 10.86 5.29 4.56
N LEU A 30 10.00 4.70 5.42
CA LEU A 30 9.24 5.44 6.42
C LEU A 30 9.54 4.97 7.84
N ASN A 31 9.47 5.90 8.80
CA ASN A 31 9.26 5.54 10.20
C ASN A 31 7.80 5.09 10.38
N THR A 32 7.55 3.79 10.35
CA THR A 32 6.20 3.22 10.39
C THR A 32 5.42 3.53 11.67
N ASP A 33 6.06 4.01 12.74
CA ASP A 33 5.36 4.43 13.96
C ASP A 33 4.59 5.75 13.80
N MET A 34 4.92 6.55 12.78
CA MET A 34 4.31 7.86 12.52
C MET A 34 3.10 7.82 11.59
N PHE A 35 2.77 6.64 11.05
CA PHE A 35 1.73 6.48 10.03
C PHE A 35 0.75 5.37 10.40
N HIS A 36 -0.48 5.50 9.91
CA HIS A 36 -1.48 4.45 9.95
C HIS A 36 -1.55 3.74 8.60
N PHE A 37 -1.41 2.41 8.62
CA PHE A 37 -1.45 1.57 7.43
C PHE A 37 -2.75 0.78 7.37
N TYR A 38 -3.36 0.73 6.20
CA TYR A 38 -4.61 0.03 5.96
C TYR A 38 -4.51 -0.86 4.72
N LEU A 39 -4.81 -2.15 4.86
CA LEU A 39 -4.95 -3.04 3.72
C LEU A 39 -6.20 -2.66 2.91
N ILE A 40 -5.99 -2.51 1.61
CA ILE A 40 -7.01 -2.37 0.59
C ILE A 40 -6.80 -3.44 -0.48
N LYS A 41 -7.78 -3.62 -1.39
CA LYS A 41 -7.83 -4.76 -2.32
C LYS A 41 -6.49 -5.09 -2.98
N ASN A 42 -5.83 -4.09 -3.57
CA ASN A 42 -4.59 -4.28 -4.35
C ASN A 42 -3.39 -3.47 -3.82
N GLY A 43 -3.44 -2.99 -2.59
CA GLY A 43 -2.42 -2.07 -2.09
C GLY A 43 -2.55 -1.74 -0.62
N ILE A 44 -1.90 -0.64 -0.22
CA ILE A 44 -1.92 -0.14 1.15
C ILE A 44 -2.26 1.35 1.11
N LYS A 45 -3.31 1.72 1.85
CA LYS A 45 -3.58 3.12 2.19
C LYS A 45 -2.70 3.50 3.38
N VAL A 46 -2.04 4.64 3.28
CA VAL A 46 -1.21 5.23 4.33
C VAL A 46 -1.81 6.57 4.71
N VAL A 47 -1.99 6.80 6.01
CA VAL A 47 -2.48 8.06 6.57
C VAL A 47 -1.44 8.60 7.54
N ASP A 48 -1.07 9.86 7.40
CA ASP A 48 -0.13 10.52 8.31
C ASP A 48 -0.84 11.11 9.55
N ASN A 49 -0.10 11.86 10.37
CA ASN A 49 -0.64 12.48 11.58
C ASN A 49 -1.45 13.78 11.33
N LYS A 50 -1.48 14.27 10.10
CA LYS A 50 -2.31 15.39 9.64
C LYS A 50 -3.58 14.92 8.94
N GLU A 51 -3.80 13.60 8.90
CA GLU A 51 -4.87 12.92 8.16
C GLU A 51 -4.70 12.99 6.62
N ASP A 52 -3.53 13.40 6.13
CA ASP A 52 -3.20 13.33 4.71
C ASP A 52 -3.08 11.86 4.30
N THR A 53 -3.62 11.52 3.13
CA THR A 53 -3.74 10.14 2.67
C THR A 53 -3.04 9.94 1.34
N LEU A 54 -2.29 8.84 1.23
CA LEU A 54 -1.79 8.31 -0.04
C LEU A 54 -2.10 6.81 -0.16
N TYR A 55 -2.25 6.36 -1.40
CA TYR A 55 -2.50 4.97 -1.76
C TYR A 55 -1.29 4.42 -2.52
N PHE A 56 -0.78 3.29 -2.04
CA PHE A 56 0.41 2.65 -2.59
C PHE A 56 0.05 1.31 -3.22
N TYR A 57 0.56 1.08 -4.42
CA TYR A 57 0.32 -0.10 -5.23
C TYR A 57 1.64 -0.66 -5.74
N TYR A 58 1.71 -1.96 -5.95
CA TYR A 58 2.85 -2.59 -6.59
C TYR A 58 2.52 -2.79 -8.07
N ASP A 59 3.32 -2.20 -8.95
CA ASP A 59 3.24 -2.40 -10.38
C ASP A 59 4.05 -3.65 -10.75
N GLU A 60 3.37 -4.69 -11.21
CA GLU A 60 4.00 -5.95 -11.58
C GLU A 60 4.80 -5.86 -12.89
N MET A 61 4.54 -4.88 -13.75
CA MET A 61 5.25 -4.67 -15.02
C MET A 61 6.61 -4.04 -14.77
N THR A 62 6.64 -2.95 -14.00
CA THR A 62 7.88 -2.23 -13.67
C THR A 62 8.63 -2.83 -12.48
N LYS A 63 7.96 -3.66 -11.66
CA LYS A 63 8.46 -4.20 -10.39
C LYS A 63 8.70 -3.12 -9.33
N ASP A 64 7.99 -2.00 -9.43
CA ASP A 64 8.12 -0.85 -8.53
C ASP A 64 6.83 -0.57 -7.73
N VAL A 65 6.96 0.28 -6.70
CA VAL A 65 5.82 0.79 -5.94
C VAL A 65 5.42 2.16 -6.48
N ILE A 66 4.16 2.30 -6.86
CA ILE A 66 3.56 3.55 -7.34
C ILE A 66 2.60 4.13 -6.30
N THR A 67 2.36 5.44 -6.38
CA THR A 67 1.52 6.19 -5.44
C THR A 67 0.42 6.96 -6.15
N SER A 68 -0.73 7.10 -5.50
CA SER A 68 -1.88 7.88 -5.95
C SER A 68 -2.52 8.63 -4.78
N GLU A 69 -3.07 9.82 -5.03
CA GLU A 69 -3.89 10.56 -4.07
C GLU A 69 -5.29 9.94 -3.92
N GLU A 70 -5.74 9.20 -4.94
CA GLU A 70 -7.03 8.51 -4.95
C GLU A 70 -6.87 6.99 -4.94
N SER A 71 -7.86 6.29 -4.36
CA SER A 71 -7.87 4.83 -4.40
C SER A 71 -8.24 4.33 -5.79
N ILE A 72 -7.34 3.56 -6.40
CA ILE A 72 -7.58 2.90 -7.69
C ILE A 72 -8.24 1.55 -7.44
N SER A 73 -9.40 1.33 -8.06
CA SER A 73 -9.99 0.01 -8.22
C SER A 73 -9.52 -0.59 -9.55
N PHE A 74 -8.60 -1.55 -9.50
CA PHE A 74 -8.33 -2.35 -10.69
C PHE A 74 -9.50 -3.33 -10.86
N GLU A 75 -10.44 -2.98 -11.72
CA GLU A 75 -11.29 -3.98 -12.34
C GLU A 75 -10.44 -4.81 -13.31
N LYS A 76 -10.59 -6.13 -13.29
CA LYS A 76 -9.89 -7.01 -14.24
C LYS A 76 -10.25 -6.55 -15.66
N GLY A 77 -9.27 -6.04 -16.41
CA GLY A 77 -9.42 -5.86 -17.86
C GLY A 77 -9.26 -4.44 -18.42
N ILE A 78 -8.82 -3.46 -17.64
CA ILE A 78 -8.40 -2.17 -18.21
C ILE A 78 -6.88 -2.15 -18.26
N GLU A 79 -6.33 -2.45 -19.45
CA GLU A 79 -4.99 -2.00 -19.83
C GLU A 79 -4.97 -0.49 -19.62
N LEU A 80 -4.04 -0.01 -18.78
CA LEU A 80 -3.69 1.41 -18.77
C LEU A 80 -3.06 1.68 -20.14
N GLU A 81 -3.85 2.19 -21.09
CA GLU A 81 -3.28 2.88 -22.24
C GLU A 81 -2.51 4.09 -21.70
N LEU A 82 -1.19 4.04 -21.87
CA LEU A 82 -0.25 5.15 -21.64
C LEU A 82 -0.35 6.17 -22.78
#